data_AF-A0A914UFG0-F1
#
_entry.id   AF-A0A914UFG0-F1
#
_cell.length_a   1.000
_cell.length_b   1.000
_cell.length_c   1.000
_cell.angle_alpha   90.00
_cell.angle_beta   90.00
_cell.angle_gamma   90.00
#
_symmetry.space_group_name_H-M   'P 1'
#
loop_
_entity.id
_entity.type
_entity.pdbx_description
1 polymer ?
#
loop_
_entity_poly.entity_id
_entity_poly.type
_entity_poly.pdbx_seq_one_letter_code
_entity_poly.pdbx_strand_id
1 'polypeptide(L)'
;MHSRSQLDHIFWLLIDFSGILTFSLCIGLQRLAMRQESSSFFNNFYIYTLIFVVYLQYISTSALFVLRPFWKTRHIIRLFTCLLCGIWLYIPIIHRYFITSSTPDIGLPYHSSAFQWLLISGIFMGVNFPECICPGFFDYFCYGHQIFHICIFMVTWNLCDGATHDAKQYSNLSQTELCGPMIKVLVGNALGIATTLWVLMKYANLRINDKKAETVKNDCGGVPDEIGTAN
;
A
#
# COMPACT_ATOMS: atom_id res chain seq x y z
N MET A 1 11.10 -16.15 9.12
CA MET A 1 12.23 -15.28 8.75
C MET A 1 12.79 -14.61 10.00
N HIS A 2 14.11 -14.70 10.20
CA HIS A 2 14.82 -14.13 11.34
C HIS A 2 14.90 -12.60 11.23
N SER A 3 14.04 -11.87 11.93
CA SER A 3 14.41 -10.53 12.36
C SER A 3 15.31 -10.64 13.58
N ARG A 4 16.38 -9.84 13.64
CA ARG A 4 17.28 -9.79 14.81
C ARG A 4 16.52 -9.37 16.07
N SER A 5 15.51 -8.51 15.91
CA SER A 5 14.59 -8.10 16.97
C SER A 5 13.16 -7.91 16.45
N GLN A 6 12.17 -7.84 17.36
CA GLN A 6 10.78 -7.51 17.01
C GLN A 6 10.65 -6.09 16.42
N LEU A 7 11.51 -5.15 16.86
CA LEU A 7 11.51 -3.78 16.32
C LEU A 7 11.99 -3.73 14.88
N ASP A 8 13.05 -4.48 14.54
CA ASP A 8 13.54 -4.54 13.16
C ASP A 8 12.46 -5.09 12.22
N HIS A 9 11.72 -6.11 12.66
CA HIS A 9 10.61 -6.66 11.89
C HIS A 9 9.53 -5.60 11.61
N ILE A 10 9.13 -4.84 12.63
CA ILE A 10 8.14 -3.77 12.47
C ILE A 10 8.67 -2.68 11.53
N PHE A 11 9.92 -2.26 11.71
CA PHE A 11 10.55 -1.23 10.88
C PHE A 11 10.52 -1.61 9.40
N TRP A 12 11.04 -2.78 9.04
CA TRP A 12 11.12 -3.22 7.65
C TRP A 12 9.74 -3.40 7.02
N LEU A 13 8.74 -3.85 7.79
CA LEU A 13 7.38 -3.93 7.29
C LEU A 13 6.75 -2.54 7.05
N LEU A 14 7.04 -1.55 7.90
CA LEU A 14 6.58 -0.18 7.68
C LEU A 14 7.24 0.46 6.45
N ILE A 15 8.51 0.14 6.18
CA ILE A 15 9.19 0.54 4.95
C ILE A 15 8.51 -0.08 3.72
N ASP A 16 8.17 -1.37 3.76
CA ASP A 16 7.41 -2.04 2.69
C ASP A 16 6.07 -1.33 2.41
N PHE A 17 5.30 -1.02 3.47
CA PHE A 17 4.05 -0.27 3.32
C PHE A 17 4.25 1.14 2.76
N SER A 18 5.36 1.80 3.08
CA SER A 18 5.72 3.12 2.54
C SER A 18 6.08 3.04 1.06
N GLY A 19 6.65 1.92 0.61
CA GLY A 19 6.87 1.61 -0.80
C GLY A 19 5.55 1.55 -1.57
N ILE A 20 4.56 0.82 -1.03
CA ILE A 20 3.21 0.72 -1.64
C ILE A 20 2.52 2.09 -1.74
N LEU A 21 2.63 2.92 -0.69
CA LEU A 21 2.13 4.30 -0.68
C LEU A 21 2.75 5.11 -1.83
N THR A 22 4.08 5.11 -1.91
CA THR A 22 4.82 5.87 -2.94
C THR A 22 4.50 5.37 -4.33
N PHE A 23 4.47 4.05 -4.53
CA PHE A 23 4.10 3.43 -5.80
C PHE A 23 2.69 3.83 -6.24
N SER A 24 1.70 3.74 -5.35
CA SER A 24 0.31 4.14 -5.64
C SER A 24 0.22 5.61 -6.03
N LEU A 25 0.93 6.49 -5.32
CA LEU A 25 0.97 7.92 -5.62
C LEU A 25 1.56 8.19 -7.01
N CYS A 26 2.67 7.54 -7.35
CA CYS A 26 3.29 7.64 -8.68
C CYS A 26 2.34 7.20 -9.80
N ILE A 27 1.59 6.10 -9.60
CA ILE A 27 0.59 5.63 -10.56
C ILE A 27 -0.49 6.70 -10.82
N GLY A 28 -1.05 7.26 -9.74
CA GLY A 28 -2.09 8.28 -9.85
C GLY A 28 -1.59 9.54 -10.56
N LEU A 29 -0.37 9.98 -10.23
CA LEU A 29 0.27 11.13 -10.88
C LEU A 29 0.61 10.86 -12.35
N GLN A 30 1.09 9.66 -12.69
CA GLN A 30 1.37 9.25 -14.07
C GLN A 30 0.09 9.33 -14.91
N ARG A 31 -1.03 8.79 -14.42
CA ARG A 31 -2.31 8.83 -15.14
C ARG A 31 -2.90 10.22 -15.22
N LEU A 32 -2.74 11.01 -14.16
CA LEU A 32 -3.09 12.42 -14.20
C LEU A 32 -2.31 13.15 -15.30
N ALA A 33 -1.01 12.85 -15.47
CA ALA A 33 -0.20 13.44 -16.52
C ALA A 33 -0.62 12.99 -17.94
N MET A 34 -1.11 11.75 -18.09
CA MET A 34 -1.58 11.20 -19.37
C MET A 34 -3.09 11.42 -19.63
N ARG A 35 -3.74 12.30 -18.86
CA ARG A 35 -5.15 12.61 -19.07
C ARG A 35 -5.32 13.41 -20.37
N GLN A 36 -6.41 13.16 -21.08
CA GLN A 36 -6.79 13.96 -22.27
C GLN A 36 -7.70 15.14 -21.91
N GLU A 37 -8.46 15.04 -20.82
CA GLU A 37 -9.44 16.05 -20.44
C GLU A 37 -8.85 17.07 -19.45
N SER A 38 -8.95 18.35 -19.79
CA SER A 38 -8.56 19.46 -18.93
C SER A 38 -9.75 19.97 -18.11
N SER A 39 -10.28 19.16 -17.19
CA SER A 39 -11.34 19.62 -16.28
C SER A 39 -10.76 20.27 -15.01
N SER A 40 -11.48 21.27 -14.47
CA SER A 40 -11.09 21.93 -13.20
C SER A 40 -11.01 20.94 -12.03
N PHE A 41 -11.83 19.88 -12.07
CA PHE A 41 -11.78 18.78 -11.11
C PHE A 41 -10.40 18.11 -11.07
N PHE A 42 -9.83 17.77 -12.23
CA PHE A 42 -8.51 17.13 -12.28
C PHE A 42 -7.38 18.08 -11.89
N ASN A 43 -7.49 19.35 -12.27
CA ASN A 43 -6.45 20.35 -11.98
C ASN A 43 -6.36 20.67 -10.48
N ASN A 44 -7.51 20.80 -9.81
CA ASN A 44 -7.55 21.36 -8.45
C ASN A 44 -7.94 20.35 -7.37
N PHE A 45 -8.64 19.26 -7.70
CA PHE A 45 -9.23 18.38 -6.69
C PHE A 45 -8.65 16.97 -6.69
N TYR A 46 -8.28 16.45 -7.86
CA TYR A 46 -7.79 15.09 -7.97
C TYR A 46 -6.49 14.85 -7.19
N ILE A 47 -5.54 15.78 -7.19
CA ILE A 47 -4.28 15.61 -6.44
C ILE A 47 -4.55 15.49 -4.93
N TYR A 48 -5.38 16.36 -4.35
CA TYR A 48 -5.68 16.31 -2.92
C TYR A 48 -6.43 15.04 -2.54
N THR A 49 -7.40 14.63 -3.36
CA THR A 49 -8.14 13.38 -3.11
C THR A 49 -7.28 12.13 -3.33
N LEU A 50 -6.37 12.15 -4.31
CA LEU A 50 -5.40 11.08 -4.52
C LEU A 50 -4.51 10.92 -3.27
N ILE A 51 -3.94 12.01 -2.76
CA ILE A 51 -3.13 11.98 -1.54
C ILE A 51 -3.97 11.44 -0.39
N PHE A 52 -5.19 11.94 -0.20
CA PHE A 52 -6.07 11.49 0.86
C PHE A 52 -6.35 9.98 0.80
N VAL A 53 -6.76 9.45 -0.36
CA VAL A 53 -7.09 8.03 -0.52
C VAL A 53 -5.86 7.14 -0.35
N VAL A 54 -4.71 7.54 -0.91
CA VAL A 54 -3.45 6.80 -0.83
C VAL A 54 -2.90 6.80 0.61
N TYR A 55 -3.01 7.92 1.33
CA TYR A 55 -2.67 7.98 2.76
C TYR A 55 -3.66 7.23 3.64
N LEU A 56 -4.96 7.27 3.34
CA LEU A 56 -5.97 6.47 4.05
C LEU A 56 -5.63 4.98 3.95
N GLN A 57 -5.23 4.53 2.76
CA GLN A 57 -4.76 3.15 2.54
C GLN A 57 -3.46 2.84 3.31
N TYR A 58 -2.50 3.75 3.31
CA TYR A 58 -1.25 3.58 4.04
C TYR A 58 -1.45 3.54 5.56
N ILE A 59 -2.21 4.48 6.13
CA ILE A 59 -2.45 4.57 7.58
C ILE A 59 -3.30 3.40 8.06
N SER A 60 -4.34 3.01 7.32
CA SER A 60 -5.14 1.82 7.68
C SER A 60 -4.29 0.56 7.70
N THR A 61 -3.29 0.43 6.82
CA THR A 61 -2.38 -0.72 6.80
C THR A 61 -1.32 -0.64 7.91
N SER A 62 -0.59 0.47 7.99
CA SER A 62 0.56 0.66 8.87
C SER A 62 0.16 0.90 10.33
N ALA A 63 -0.74 1.84 10.59
CA ALA A 63 -1.13 2.19 11.96
C ALA A 63 -1.93 1.08 12.62
N LEU A 64 -2.89 0.46 11.92
CA LEU A 64 -3.63 -0.68 12.50
C LEU A 64 -2.71 -1.88 12.74
N PHE A 65 -1.68 -2.09 11.92
CA PHE A 65 -0.69 -3.12 12.16
C PHE A 65 0.05 -2.91 13.49
N VAL A 66 0.52 -1.67 13.77
CA VAL A 66 1.29 -1.36 14.99
C VAL A 66 0.39 -1.22 16.22
N LEU A 67 -0.71 -0.47 16.11
CA LEU A 67 -1.57 -0.10 17.23
C LEU A 67 -2.55 -1.22 17.64
N ARG A 68 -2.99 -2.04 16.68
CA ARG A 68 -4.05 -3.06 16.86
C ARG A 68 -3.71 -4.39 16.14
N PRO A 69 -2.57 -5.05 16.45
CA PRO A 69 -2.10 -6.22 15.70
C PRO A 69 -3.03 -7.43 15.74
N PHE A 70 -3.83 -7.58 16.80
CA PHE A 70 -4.73 -8.73 16.99
C PHE A 70 -6.18 -8.47 16.52
N TRP A 71 -6.46 -7.28 15.99
CA TRP A 71 -7.82 -6.92 15.60
C TRP A 71 -8.17 -7.45 14.21
N LYS A 72 -8.99 -8.51 14.14
CA LYS A 72 -9.33 -9.22 12.89
C LYS A 72 -9.93 -8.30 11.81
N THR A 73 -10.76 -7.33 12.20
CA THR A 73 -11.40 -6.37 11.28
C THR A 73 -10.40 -5.52 10.50
N ARG A 74 -9.15 -5.37 10.97
CA ARG A 74 -8.10 -4.64 10.27
C ARG A 74 -7.87 -5.14 8.83
N HIS A 75 -8.01 -6.45 8.61
CA HIS A 75 -7.80 -7.06 7.31
C HIS A 75 -8.88 -6.64 6.32
N ILE A 76 -10.13 -6.55 6.78
CA ILE A 76 -11.27 -6.07 5.99
C ILE A 76 -11.10 -4.59 5.66
N ILE A 77 -10.75 -3.77 6.66
CA ILE A 77 -10.51 -2.33 6.46
C ILE A 77 -9.40 -2.14 5.41
N ARG A 78 -8.26 -2.83 5.57
CA ARG A 78 -7.14 -2.78 4.64
C ARG A 78 -7.57 -3.17 3.22
N LEU A 79 -8.35 -4.23 3.05
CA LEU A 79 -8.81 -4.68 1.73
C LEU A 79 -9.75 -3.65 1.09
N PHE A 80 -10.66 -3.07 1.88
CA PHE A 80 -11.57 -2.05 1.42
C PHE A 80 -10.83 -0.77 0.98
N THR A 81 -9.90 -0.29 1.79
CA THR A 81 -9.08 0.89 1.45
C THR A 81 -8.12 0.59 0.28
N CYS A 82 -7.64 -0.65 0.13
CA CYS A 82 -6.86 -1.11 -1.03
C CYS A 82 -7.69 -0.99 -2.30
N LEU A 83 -8.92 -1.52 -2.28
CA LEU A 83 -9.83 -1.50 -3.42
C LEU A 83 -10.21 -0.06 -3.79
N LEU A 84 -10.56 0.76 -2.80
CA LEU A 84 -10.84 2.18 -3.00
C LEU A 84 -9.65 2.90 -3.65
N CYS A 85 -8.44 2.66 -3.13
CA CYS A 85 -7.22 3.19 -3.74
C CYS A 85 -7.09 2.73 -5.18
N GLY A 86 -7.16 1.42 -5.44
CA GLY A 86 -7.07 0.83 -6.78
C GLY A 86 -8.04 1.47 -7.77
N ILE A 87 -9.31 1.67 -7.40
CA ILE A 87 -10.31 2.35 -8.24
C ILE A 87 -9.94 3.82 -8.45
N TRP A 88 -9.56 4.53 -7.39
CA TRP A 88 -9.25 5.97 -7.45
C TRP A 88 -8.04 6.29 -8.34
N LEU A 89 -7.07 5.38 -8.40
CA LEU A 89 -5.91 5.49 -9.29
C LEU A 89 -6.29 5.50 -10.78
N TYR A 90 -7.48 5.02 -11.16
CA TYR A 90 -7.90 4.93 -12.58
C TYR A 90 -8.85 6.04 -13.01
N ILE A 91 -9.36 6.86 -12.07
CA ILE A 91 -10.31 7.93 -12.36
C ILE A 91 -9.83 8.89 -13.48
N PRO A 92 -8.55 9.33 -13.55
CA PRO A 92 -8.11 10.27 -14.60
C PRO A 92 -8.19 9.73 -16.04
N ILE A 93 -8.20 8.40 -16.20
CA ILE A 93 -8.20 7.75 -17.50
C ILE A 93 -9.53 7.05 -17.81
N ILE A 94 -10.51 7.07 -16.89
CA ILE A 94 -11.77 6.34 -17.05
C ILE A 94 -12.56 6.81 -18.28
N HIS A 95 -12.46 8.09 -18.60
CA HIS A 95 -13.09 8.70 -19.78
C HIS A 95 -12.61 8.06 -21.10
N ARG A 96 -11.35 7.60 -21.18
CA ARG A 96 -10.78 6.96 -22.38
C ARG A 96 -11.53 5.69 -22.80
N TYR A 97 -12.22 5.02 -21.86
CA TYR A 97 -13.03 3.84 -22.15
C TYR A 97 -14.37 4.16 -22.81
N PHE A 98 -14.83 5.42 -22.73
CA PHE A 98 -16.14 5.84 -23.23
C PHE A 98 -16.06 6.68 -24.51
N ILE A 99 -14.88 7.19 -24.86
CA ILE A 99 -14.70 7.93 -26.12
C ILE A 99 -14.70 6.95 -27.29
N THR A 100 -15.52 7.23 -28.30
CA THR A 100 -15.39 6.61 -29.62
C THR A 100 -14.53 7.51 -30.50
N SER A 101 -13.23 7.26 -30.57
CA SER A 101 -12.30 8.00 -31.43
C SER A 101 -12.10 7.29 -32.77
N SER A 102 -11.86 8.06 -33.83
CA SER A 102 -11.49 7.53 -35.15
C SER A 102 -10.12 6.84 -35.15
N THR A 103 -9.25 7.21 -34.21
CA THR A 103 -7.95 6.57 -33.96
C THR A 103 -8.03 5.68 -32.72
N PRO A 104 -7.57 4.42 -32.77
CA PRO A 104 -7.57 3.54 -31.60
C PRO A 104 -6.59 4.05 -30.53
N ASP A 105 -6.98 3.91 -29.26
CA ASP A 105 -6.11 4.19 -28.12
C ASP A 105 -5.17 3.01 -27.86
N ILE A 106 -3.90 3.16 -28.25
CA ILE A 106 -2.90 2.08 -28.21
C ILE A 106 -2.43 1.81 -26.77
N GLY A 107 -2.49 2.81 -25.88
CA GLY A 107 -2.07 2.68 -24.48
C GLY A 107 -3.14 2.04 -23.59
N LEU A 108 -4.43 2.18 -23.94
CA LEU A 108 -5.55 1.73 -23.11
C LEU A 108 -5.54 0.23 -22.75
N PRO A 109 -5.17 -0.71 -23.65
CA PRO A 109 -5.07 -2.12 -23.31
C PRO A 109 -4.06 -2.38 -22.18
N TYR A 110 -2.90 -1.72 -22.19
CA TYR A 110 -1.89 -1.87 -21.14
C TYR A 110 -2.39 -1.36 -19.79
N HIS A 111 -3.10 -0.22 -19.76
CA HIS A 111 -3.75 0.26 -18.53
C HIS A 111 -4.81 -0.73 -18.03
N SER A 112 -5.58 -1.33 -18.93
CA SER A 112 -6.58 -2.35 -18.59
C SER A 112 -5.92 -3.59 -17.98
N SER A 113 -4.85 -4.08 -18.60
CA SER A 113 -4.07 -5.22 -18.08
C SER A 113 -3.43 -4.90 -16.73
N ALA A 114 -2.87 -3.70 -16.54
CA ALA A 114 -2.37 -3.27 -15.23
C ALA A 114 -3.47 -3.28 -14.16
N PHE A 115 -4.71 -2.94 -14.51
CA PHE A 115 -5.83 -2.96 -13.55
C PHE A 115 -6.21 -4.38 -13.18
N GLN A 116 -6.30 -5.26 -14.17
CA GLN A 116 -6.59 -6.67 -13.97
C GLN A 116 -5.54 -7.32 -13.07
N TRP A 117 -4.25 -7.11 -13.33
CA TRP A 117 -3.17 -7.61 -12.49
C TRP A 117 -3.24 -7.05 -11.06
N LEU A 118 -3.65 -5.79 -10.89
CA LEU A 118 -3.84 -5.19 -9.56
C LEU A 118 -5.02 -5.83 -8.80
N LEU A 119 -6.13 -6.14 -9.48
CA LEU A 119 -7.26 -6.83 -8.86
C LEU A 119 -6.89 -8.27 -8.47
N ILE A 120 -6.20 -8.97 -9.37
CA ILE A 120 -5.69 -10.33 -9.14
C ILE A 120 -4.72 -10.36 -7.94
N SER A 121 -3.81 -9.38 -7.84
CA SER A 121 -2.89 -9.30 -6.69
C SER A 121 -3.64 -9.14 -5.36
N GLY A 122 -4.73 -8.36 -5.36
CA GLY A 122 -5.61 -8.21 -4.20
C GLY A 122 -6.23 -9.53 -3.71
N ILE A 123 -6.52 -10.48 -4.62
CA ILE A 123 -7.02 -11.81 -4.26
C ILE A 123 -5.95 -12.62 -3.53
N PHE A 124 -4.74 -12.69 -4.09
CA PHE A 124 -3.63 -13.45 -3.50
C PHE A 124 -3.23 -12.90 -2.13
N MET A 125 -3.19 -11.57 -1.97
CA MET A 125 -2.88 -10.93 -0.68
C MET A 125 -4.06 -10.98 0.31
N GLY A 126 -5.30 -10.94 -0.17
CA GLY A 126 -6.50 -10.86 0.66
C GLY A 126 -6.93 -12.21 1.25
N VAL A 127 -6.82 -13.28 0.46
CA VAL A 127 -7.35 -14.61 0.80
C VAL A 127 -6.25 -15.58 1.22
N ASN A 128 -4.97 -15.22 1.10
CA ASN A 128 -3.83 -16.12 1.31
C ASN A 128 -3.95 -17.37 0.41
N PHE A 129 -4.30 -17.18 -0.86
CA PHE A 129 -4.33 -18.27 -1.83
C PHE A 129 -2.93 -18.44 -2.43
N PRO A 130 -2.44 -19.67 -2.68
CA PRO A 130 -3.12 -20.97 -2.58
C PRO A 130 -2.97 -21.68 -1.22
N GLU A 131 -2.22 -21.12 -0.27
CA GLU A 131 -1.94 -21.77 1.03
C GLU A 131 -3.20 -22.03 1.87
N CYS A 132 -4.28 -21.29 1.65
CA CYS A 132 -5.57 -21.56 2.26
C CYS A 132 -6.21 -22.89 1.80
N ILE A 133 -5.82 -23.44 0.64
CA ILE A 133 -6.34 -24.70 0.08
C ILE A 133 -5.47 -25.89 0.50
N CYS A 134 -4.15 -25.73 0.49
CA CYS A 134 -3.22 -26.80 0.86
C CYS A 134 -2.18 -26.29 1.87
N PRO A 135 -2.55 -26.21 3.16
CA PRO A 135 -1.62 -25.82 4.21
C PRO A 135 -0.41 -26.76 4.25
N GLY A 136 0.81 -26.22 4.33
CA GLY A 136 2.05 -27.00 4.37
C GLY A 136 2.67 -27.30 3.01
N PHE A 137 1.93 -27.18 1.90
CA PHE A 137 2.46 -27.47 0.56
C PHE A 137 3.18 -26.27 -0.07
N PHE A 138 2.67 -25.06 0.18
CA PHE A 138 3.16 -23.82 -0.41
C PHE A 138 4.11 -23.03 0.51
N ASP A 139 4.62 -23.64 1.58
CA ASP A 139 5.38 -22.94 2.63
C ASP A 139 6.66 -22.24 2.13
N TYR A 140 7.29 -22.78 1.07
CA TYR A 140 8.54 -22.24 0.51
C TYR A 140 8.35 -21.52 -0.83
N PHE A 141 7.50 -22.08 -1.69
CA PHE A 141 7.29 -21.61 -3.05
C PHE A 141 5.82 -21.38 -3.32
N CYS A 142 5.52 -20.31 -4.06
CA CYS A 142 4.19 -19.99 -4.55
C CYS A 142 3.15 -19.76 -3.45
N TYR A 143 3.53 -19.40 -2.22
CA TYR A 143 2.56 -18.85 -1.28
C TYR A 143 2.07 -17.48 -1.77
N GLY A 144 0.86 -17.10 -1.37
CA GLY A 144 0.12 -15.98 -1.94
C GLY A 144 0.89 -14.67 -1.94
N HIS A 145 1.73 -14.40 -0.93
CA HIS A 145 2.55 -13.19 -0.91
C HIS A 145 3.65 -13.17 -1.99
N GLN A 146 4.25 -14.32 -2.35
CA GLN A 146 5.18 -14.39 -3.48
C GLN A 146 4.46 -14.13 -4.82
N ILE A 147 3.29 -14.74 -5.01
CA ILE A 147 2.49 -14.53 -6.22
C ILE A 147 1.99 -13.08 -6.31
N PHE A 148 1.63 -12.48 -5.17
CA PHE A 148 1.31 -11.06 -5.07
C PHE A 148 2.45 -10.19 -5.64
N HIS A 149 3.70 -10.43 -5.23
CA HIS A 149 4.84 -9.66 -5.76
C HIS A 149 4.99 -9.83 -7.27
N ILE A 150 4.85 -11.04 -7.81
CA ILE A 150 4.85 -11.28 -9.27
C ILE A 150 3.76 -10.46 -9.96
N CYS A 151 2.55 -10.41 -9.39
CA CYS A 151 1.48 -9.59 -9.94
C CYS A 151 1.84 -8.10 -9.92
N ILE A 152 2.45 -7.58 -8.84
CA ILE A 152 2.89 -6.17 -8.76
C ILE A 152 3.98 -5.86 -9.81
N PHE A 153 4.88 -6.80 -10.10
CA PHE A 153 5.81 -6.67 -11.24
C PHE A 153 5.05 -6.54 -12.57
N MET A 154 4.04 -7.37 -12.81
CA MET A 154 3.22 -7.28 -14.02
C MET A 154 2.42 -5.97 -14.11
N VAL A 155 1.90 -5.45 -12.99
CA VAL A 155 1.28 -4.12 -12.93
C VAL A 155 2.28 -3.06 -13.39
N THR A 156 3.49 -3.08 -12.83
CA THR A 156 4.54 -2.10 -13.13
C THR A 156 4.97 -2.16 -14.59
N TRP A 157 5.15 -3.36 -15.14
CA TRP A 157 5.51 -3.57 -16.54
C TRP A 157 4.48 -2.93 -17.48
N ASN A 158 3.20 -3.28 -17.29
CA ASN A 158 2.11 -2.75 -18.12
C ASN A 158 1.97 -1.22 -17.97
N LEU A 159 2.21 -0.68 -16.78
CA LEU A 159 2.21 0.77 -16.56
C LEU A 159 3.32 1.49 -17.32
N CYS A 160 4.53 0.93 -17.35
CA CYS A 160 5.66 1.51 -18.08
C CYS A 160 5.44 1.46 -19.59
N ASP A 161 4.96 0.33 -20.11
CA ASP A 161 4.63 0.18 -21.54
C ASP A 161 3.49 1.11 -21.94
N GLY A 162 2.41 1.14 -21.14
CA GLY A 162 1.30 2.06 -21.34
C GLY A 162 1.74 3.52 -21.33
N ALA A 163 2.62 3.93 -20.41
CA ALA A 163 3.20 5.28 -20.39
C ALA A 163 3.98 5.60 -21.67
N THR A 164 4.75 4.63 -22.17
CA THR A 164 5.58 4.81 -23.37
C THR A 164 4.71 5.01 -24.60
N HIS A 165 3.60 4.27 -24.71
CA HIS A 165 2.61 4.45 -25.78
C HIS A 165 1.86 5.79 -25.64
N ASP A 166 1.42 6.14 -24.43
CA ASP A 166 0.75 7.41 -24.16
C ASP A 166 1.66 8.61 -24.47
N ALA A 167 2.94 8.56 -24.09
CA ALA A 167 3.91 9.62 -24.37
C ALA A 167 4.11 9.84 -25.88
N LYS A 168 4.08 8.78 -26.68
CA LYS A 168 4.15 8.87 -28.15
C LYS A 168 2.88 9.43 -28.77
N GLN A 169 1.72 9.07 -28.21
CA GLN A 169 0.40 9.45 -28.75
C GLN A 169 0.00 10.88 -28.35
N TYR A 170 0.43 11.35 -27.17
CA TYR A 170 -0.01 12.61 -26.56
C TYR A 170 1.14 13.61 -26.31
N SER A 171 2.21 13.54 -27.11
CA SER A 171 3.47 14.30 -26.94
C SER A 171 3.34 15.83 -26.88
N ASN A 172 2.15 16.40 -27.13
CA ASN A 172 1.94 17.83 -27.35
C ASN A 172 1.18 18.55 -26.21
N LEU A 173 0.73 17.86 -25.15
CA LEU A 173 -0.02 18.49 -24.05
C LEU A 173 0.78 18.67 -22.75
N SER A 174 0.91 19.92 -22.32
CA SER A 174 1.01 20.45 -20.94
C SER A 174 1.83 19.69 -19.86
N GLN A 175 2.85 18.90 -20.23
CA GLN A 175 3.69 18.23 -19.23
C GLN A 175 4.49 19.19 -18.34
N THR A 176 4.77 20.40 -18.84
CA THR A 176 5.56 21.42 -18.13
C THR A 176 4.82 22.00 -16.92
N GLU A 177 3.49 22.17 -16.99
CA GLU A 177 2.71 22.78 -15.90
C GLU A 177 2.49 21.83 -14.72
N LEU A 178 2.53 20.51 -14.95
CA LEU A 178 2.27 19.50 -13.91
C LEU A 178 3.52 19.09 -13.11
N CYS A 179 4.72 19.35 -13.65
CA CYS A 179 5.99 18.94 -13.04
C CYS A 179 6.20 19.53 -11.63
N GLY A 180 5.94 20.83 -11.47
CA GLY A 180 6.07 21.50 -10.17
C GLY A 180 5.16 20.91 -9.09
N PRO A 181 3.83 20.79 -9.33
CA PRO A 181 2.92 20.10 -8.43
C PRO A 181 3.34 18.66 -8.10
N MET A 182 3.78 17.87 -9.10
CA MET A 182 4.24 16.49 -8.87
C MET A 182 5.44 16.41 -7.92
N ILE A 183 6.43 17.27 -8.10
CA ILE A 183 7.62 17.33 -7.21
C ILE A 183 7.19 17.68 -5.78
N LYS A 184 6.31 18.69 -5.60
CA LYS A 184 5.78 19.06 -4.28
C LYS A 184 5.09 17.88 -3.60
N VAL A 185 4.30 17.12 -4.35
CA VAL A 185 3.60 15.93 -3.85
C VAL A 185 4.58 14.84 -3.44
N LEU A 186 5.64 14.57 -4.22
CA LEU A 186 6.65 13.56 -3.89
C LEU A 186 7.49 13.95 -2.66
N VAL A 187 7.91 15.21 -2.55
CA VAL A 187 8.63 15.73 -1.37
C VAL A 187 7.73 15.67 -0.13
N GLY A 188 6.49 16.14 -0.24
CA GLY A 188 5.50 16.04 0.83
C GLY A 188 5.26 14.59 1.26
N ASN A 189 5.23 13.67 0.30
CA ASN A 189 5.09 12.25 0.58
C ASN A 189 6.27 11.68 1.37
N ALA A 190 7.50 12.02 1.00
CA ALA A 190 8.69 11.59 1.73
C ALA A 190 8.69 12.08 3.19
N LEU A 191 8.29 13.35 3.40
CA LEU A 191 8.15 13.92 4.75
C LEU A 191 7.03 13.25 5.55
N GLY A 192 5.89 12.96 4.91
CA GLY A 192 4.76 12.26 5.53
C GLY A 192 5.11 10.82 5.94
N ILE A 193 5.84 10.10 5.09
CA ILE A 193 6.41 8.78 5.40
C ILE A 193 7.35 8.87 6.59
N ALA A 194 8.35 9.77 6.55
CA ALA A 194 9.33 9.90 7.62
C ALA A 194 8.67 10.21 8.98
N THR A 195 7.69 11.12 8.99
CA THR A 195 6.92 11.48 10.19
C THR A 195 6.13 10.29 10.71
N THR A 196 5.42 9.57 9.83
CA THR A 196 4.61 8.42 10.22
C THR A 196 5.48 7.29 10.75
N LEU A 197 6.59 6.98 10.09
CA LEU A 197 7.56 5.99 10.54
C LEU A 197 8.10 6.32 11.92
N TRP A 198 8.52 7.57 12.14
CA TRP A 198 9.01 8.01 13.44
C TRP A 198 7.98 7.84 14.55
N VAL A 199 6.73 8.27 14.33
CA VAL A 199 5.63 8.14 15.30
C VAL A 199 5.35 6.66 15.61
N LEU A 200 5.18 5.83 14.58
CA LEU A 200 4.83 4.42 14.76
C LEU A 200 5.96 3.62 15.39
N MET A 201 7.22 3.89 15.04
CA MET A 201 8.38 3.24 15.65
C MET A 201 8.54 3.61 17.13
N LYS A 202 8.31 4.89 17.47
CA LYS A 202 8.31 5.33 18.88
C LYS A 202 7.24 4.59 19.68
N TYR A 203 6.03 4.47 19.14
CA TYR A 203 4.95 3.74 19.80
C TYR A 203 5.24 2.24 19.93
N ALA A 204 5.77 1.62 18.88
CA ALA A 204 6.15 0.20 18.89
C ALA A 204 7.20 -0.10 19.97
N ASN A 205 8.21 0.76 20.11
CA ASN A 205 9.26 0.62 21.12
C ASN A 205 8.70 0.70 22.55
N LEU A 206 7.87 1.70 22.84
CA LEU A 206 7.22 1.85 24.15
C LEU A 206 6.44 0.58 24.52
N ARG A 207 5.58 0.12 23.60
CA ARG A 207 4.76 -1.06 23.83
C ARG A 207 5.56 -2.36 24.06
N ILE A 208 6.69 -2.52 23.38
CA ILE A 208 7.56 -3.69 23.56
C ILE A 208 8.22 -3.63 24.94
N ASN A 209 8.64 -2.45 25.39
CA ASN A 209 9.27 -2.28 26.70
C ASN A 209 8.28 -2.48 27.84
N ASP A 210 7.04 -1.99 27.71
CA ASP A 210 5.98 -2.19 28.71
C ASP A 210 5.72 -3.69 28.95
N LYS A 211 5.61 -4.49 27.86
CA LYS A 211 5.44 -5.94 27.96
C LYS A 211 6.60 -6.64 28.64
N LYS A 212 7.83 -6.20 28.39
CA LYS A 212 9.02 -6.75 29.07
C LYS A 212 8.96 -6.45 30.57
N ALA A 213 8.55 -5.25 30.97
CA ALA A 213 8.41 -4.88 32.37
C ALA A 213 7.32 -5.71 33.08
N GLU A 214 6.17 -5.94 32.43
CA GLU A 214 5.11 -6.81 32.95
C GLU A 214 5.59 -8.26 33.16
N THR A 215 6.36 -8.80 32.22
CA THR A 215 6.89 -10.17 32.31
C THR A 215 7.84 -10.32 33.50
N VAL A 216 8.78 -9.37 33.65
CA VAL A 216 9.73 -9.37 34.78
C VAL A 216 9.01 -9.28 36.13
N LYS A 217 7.93 -8.47 36.22
CA LYS A 217 7.15 -8.35 37.46
C LYS A 217 6.45 -9.66 37.84
N ASN A 218 5.94 -10.40 36.86
CA ASN A 218 5.29 -11.68 37.10
C ASN A 218 6.30 -12.77 37.54
N ASP A 219 7.50 -12.76 36.98
CA ASP A 219 8.55 -13.73 37.33
C ASP A 219 9.15 -13.46 38.73
N CYS A 220 9.23 -12.20 39.17
CA CYS A 220 9.74 -11.84 40.51
C CYS A 220 8.66 -11.85 41.61
N GLY A 221 7.37 -11.83 41.24
CA GLY A 221 6.24 -11.80 42.19
C GLY A 221 5.69 -13.17 42.60
N GLY A 222 6.17 -14.25 41.97
CA GLY A 222 5.81 -15.63 42.32
C GLY A 222 6.67 -16.20 43.44
N VAL A 223 6.67 -15.58 44.63
CA VAL A 223 7.06 -16.29 45.85
C VAL A 223 5.80 -17.01 46.35
N PRO A 224 5.76 -18.35 46.42
CA PRO A 224 4.64 -19.03 47.05
C PRO A 224 4.61 -18.66 48.53
N ASP A 225 3.49 -18.11 48.99
CA ASP A 225 3.13 -18.02 50.41
C ASP A 225 2.93 -19.44 50.95
N GLU A 226 4.00 -20.20 51.12
CA GLU A 226 4.04 -21.39 51.97
C GLU A 226 4.72 -21.01 53.28
N ILE A 227 3.94 -20.59 54.29
CA ILE A 227 4.00 -21.17 55.64
C ILE A 227 2.58 -21.15 56.20
N GLY A 228 1.88 -22.26 55.97
CA GLY A 228 0.67 -22.59 56.72
C GLY A 228 1.01 -22.79 58.19
N THR A 229 0.36 -22.03 59.05
CA THR A 229 0.15 -22.36 60.45
C THR A 229 -0.86 -23.50 60.53
N ALA A 230 -0.39 -24.71 60.79
CA ALA A 230 -1.23 -25.81 61.25
C ALA A 230 -0.91 -26.09 62.73
N ASN A 231 -1.94 -25.89 63.56
CA ASN A 231 -2.03 -26.29 64.96
C ASN A 231 -1.94 -27.81 65.12
#